data_AF-A0AAV5B8Q4-F1
#
_entry.id   AF-A0AAV5B8Q4-F1
#
_cell.length_a   1.000
_cell.length_b   1.000
_cell.length_c   1.000
_cell.angle_alpha   90.00
_cell.angle_beta   90.00
_cell.angle_gamma   90.00
#
_symmetry.space_group_name_H-M   'P 1'
#
loop_
_entity.id
_entity.type
_entity.pdbx_description
1 polymer ?
#
loop_
_entity_poly.entity_id
_entity_poly.type
_entity_poly.pdbx_seq_one_letter_code
_entity_poly.pdbx_strand_id
1 'polypeptide(L)'
;MKLDAVIVYEEEYLPSKRHRIPRKRQVKEVVQTELKEKSRSDFSLALTVHDYQSRLGADGEGEYGITSTDYITDKENLYVEMWERQGALILRKSVRDDLEKKINHELYKGSSFHSKEDAMKFLEETMNQYIMIDGVIYERASEPRYAIVTFGLGHNHGGTGYFIENFYNPNISKNNYFNALEFDKMKERALEIANSRGDTKDISRIQESRVKIEVHDPSVIKCNPQKEHGFGDPFLNSLEDVIQGSPDILTAGLGVMAKTAGIIKDENMMEMADSLGANERKVLETFAESMEILNDENLQNGLQIEEDYEMD
;
A
#
# COMPACT_ATOMS: atom_id res chain seq x y z
N MET A 1 -16.24 25.87 -10.87
CA MET A 1 -16.16 26.37 -9.46
C MET A 1 -14.81 27.04 -9.23
N LYS A 2 -14.76 28.30 -8.74
CA LYS A 2 -13.51 29.04 -8.50
C LYS A 2 -12.87 28.72 -7.13
N LEU A 3 -11.56 28.57 -7.12
CA LEU A 3 -10.75 28.24 -5.94
C LEU A 3 -9.53 29.16 -5.86
N ASP A 4 -9.14 29.51 -4.64
CA ASP A 4 -7.91 30.24 -4.38
C ASP A 4 -6.78 29.24 -4.03
N ALA A 5 -5.75 29.20 -4.87
CA ALA A 5 -4.59 28.36 -4.67
C ALA A 5 -3.36 29.20 -4.31
N VAL A 6 -2.58 28.73 -3.35
CA VAL A 6 -1.42 29.41 -2.81
C VAL A 6 -0.17 28.70 -3.33
N ILE A 7 0.47 29.28 -4.33
CA ILE A 7 1.71 28.76 -4.90
C ILE A 7 2.93 29.37 -4.19
N VAL A 8 3.98 28.56 -4.05
CA VAL A 8 5.27 28.98 -3.47
C VAL A 8 6.38 28.57 -4.43
N TYR A 9 7.20 29.51 -4.89
CA TYR A 9 8.26 29.22 -5.87
C TYR A 9 9.50 30.10 -5.68
N GLU A 10 10.63 29.69 -6.25
CA GLU A 10 11.85 30.50 -6.31
C GLU A 10 11.79 31.51 -7.46
N GLU A 11 12.16 32.75 -7.18
CA GLU A 11 12.34 33.80 -8.18
C GLU A 11 13.76 34.37 -8.08
N GLU A 12 14.40 34.51 -9.25
CA GLU A 12 15.68 35.21 -9.36
C GLU A 12 15.47 36.73 -9.43
N TYR A 13 16.22 37.47 -8.63
CA TYR A 13 16.20 38.93 -8.62
C TYR A 13 17.59 39.51 -8.44
N LEU A 14 17.78 40.75 -8.88
CA LEU A 14 18.98 41.54 -8.58
C LEU A 14 18.68 42.49 -7.41
N PRO A 15 19.40 42.40 -6.27
CA PRO A 15 19.16 43.28 -5.12
C PRO A 15 19.33 44.77 -5.44
N SER A 16 20.17 45.11 -6.41
CA SER A 16 20.28 46.46 -6.97
C SER A 16 20.83 46.44 -8.38
N LYS A 17 20.69 47.55 -9.11
CA LYS A 17 21.20 47.72 -10.49
C LYS A 17 22.71 47.50 -10.65
N ARG A 18 23.48 47.47 -9.55
CA ARG A 18 24.94 47.26 -9.55
C ARG A 18 25.33 45.78 -9.44
N HIS A 19 24.41 44.92 -9.00
CA HIS A 19 24.66 43.49 -8.89
C HIS A 19 24.62 42.85 -10.28
N ARG A 20 25.53 41.88 -10.50
CA ARG A 20 25.61 41.09 -11.75
C ARG A 20 25.24 39.62 -11.56
N ILE A 21 25.15 39.17 -10.31
CA ILE A 21 24.82 37.80 -9.94
C ILE A 21 23.41 37.81 -9.34
N PRO A 22 22.44 37.12 -9.95
CA PRO A 22 21.10 36.96 -9.41
C PRO A 22 21.12 36.30 -8.02
N ARG A 23 20.20 36.71 -7.17
CA ARG A 23 19.89 36.04 -5.91
C ARG A 23 18.52 35.41 -6.03
N LYS A 24 18.29 34.34 -5.27
CA LYS A 24 16.99 33.68 -5.20
C LYS A 24 16.22 34.19 -3.98
N ARG A 25 14.91 34.34 -4.14
CA ARG A 25 13.97 34.52 -3.03
C ARG A 25 12.78 33.58 -3.22
N GLN A 26 12.14 33.18 -2.13
CA GLN A 26 10.85 32.53 -2.21
C GLN A 26 9.75 33.58 -2.37
N VAL A 27 8.86 33.34 -3.31
CA VAL A 27 7.66 34.13 -3.55
C VAL A 27 6.46 33.28 -3.21
N LYS A 28 5.49 33.86 -2.49
CA LYS A 28 4.20 33.26 -2.18
C LYS A 28 3.13 34.10 -2.86
N GLU A 29 2.32 33.46 -3.70
CA GLU A 29 1.29 34.13 -4.50
C GLU A 29 -0.03 33.37 -4.37
N VAL A 30 -1.14 34.10 -4.35
CA VAL A 30 -2.49 33.52 -4.46
C VAL A 30 -2.93 33.63 -5.90
N VAL A 31 -3.21 32.50 -6.53
CA VAL A 31 -3.70 32.40 -7.91
C VAL A 31 -5.11 31.84 -7.91
N GLN A 32 -5.96 32.38 -8.79
CA GLN A 32 -7.31 31.87 -8.98
C GLN A 32 -7.30 30.74 -10.00
N THR A 33 -7.90 29.61 -9.65
CA THR A 33 -8.10 28.47 -10.54
C THR A 33 -9.57 28.07 -10.58
N GLU A 34 -9.95 27.29 -11.59
CA GLU A 34 -11.32 26.82 -11.78
C GLU A 34 -11.38 25.31 -11.94
N LEU A 35 -12.22 24.68 -11.11
CA LEU A 35 -12.55 23.27 -11.22
C LEU A 35 -13.51 23.04 -12.40
N LYS A 36 -13.16 22.07 -13.25
CA LYS A 36 -13.98 21.61 -14.38
C LYS A 36 -15.31 21.05 -13.88
N GLU A 37 -16.39 21.40 -14.58
CA GLU A 37 -17.75 20.96 -14.28
C GLU A 37 -18.32 20.18 -15.47
N LYS A 38 -18.95 19.04 -15.20
CA LYS A 38 -19.63 18.19 -16.20
C LYS A 38 -21.00 17.74 -15.67
N SER A 39 -21.85 17.23 -16.55
CA SER A 39 -23.15 16.70 -16.15
C SER A 39 -23.05 15.22 -15.75
N ARG A 40 -23.88 14.76 -14.81
CA ARG A 40 -23.96 13.34 -14.45
C ARG A 40 -24.33 12.44 -15.63
N SER A 41 -25.00 12.95 -16.66
CA SER A 41 -25.36 12.20 -17.88
C SER A 41 -24.14 11.76 -18.70
N ASP A 42 -23.00 12.42 -18.52
CA ASP A 42 -21.76 12.10 -19.25
C ASP A 42 -21.03 10.88 -18.65
N PHE A 43 -21.53 10.37 -17.52
CA PHE A 43 -20.90 9.30 -16.75
C PHE A 43 -21.82 8.08 -16.63
N SER A 44 -21.25 6.89 -16.65
CA SER A 44 -21.92 5.64 -16.27
C SER A 44 -21.38 5.11 -14.95
N LEU A 45 -22.17 4.29 -14.26
CA LEU A 45 -21.68 3.51 -13.12
C LEU A 45 -20.76 2.41 -13.66
N ALA A 46 -19.53 2.35 -13.16
CA ALA A 46 -18.53 1.37 -13.58
C ALA A 46 -18.37 0.24 -12.56
N LEU A 47 -18.22 0.59 -11.28
CA LEU A 47 -17.96 -0.35 -10.19
C LEU A 47 -18.72 0.07 -8.94
N THR A 48 -19.08 -0.91 -8.10
CA THR A 48 -19.49 -0.68 -6.72
C THR A 48 -18.57 -1.48 -5.82
N VAL A 49 -17.77 -0.79 -5.00
CA VAL A 49 -16.82 -1.39 -4.06
C VAL A 49 -17.48 -1.52 -2.70
N HIS A 50 -17.60 -2.75 -2.22
CA HIS A 50 -18.06 -3.08 -0.87
C HIS A 50 -16.85 -3.34 0.01
N ASP A 51 -16.58 -2.44 0.96
CA ASP A 51 -15.43 -2.54 1.85
C ASP A 51 -15.72 -1.96 3.23
N TYR A 52 -14.91 -2.34 4.21
CA TYR A 52 -14.98 -1.80 5.56
C TYR A 52 -14.58 -0.33 5.59
N GLN A 53 -15.44 0.50 6.16
CA GLN A 53 -15.17 1.92 6.36
C GLN A 53 -15.58 2.34 7.77
N SER A 54 -14.81 3.28 8.32
CA SER A 54 -15.19 4.02 9.52
C SER A 54 -15.91 5.29 9.08
N ARG A 55 -17.11 5.54 9.61
CA ARG A 55 -17.93 6.72 9.28
C ARG A 55 -18.48 7.37 10.55
N LEU A 56 -18.72 8.67 10.51
CA LEU A 56 -19.43 9.35 11.59
C LEU A 56 -20.93 9.08 11.47
N GLY A 57 -21.51 8.47 12.50
CA GLY A 57 -22.94 8.22 12.64
C GLY A 57 -23.75 9.50 12.86
N ALA A 58 -25.07 9.38 12.79
CA ALA A 58 -25.97 10.54 12.94
C ALA A 58 -25.97 11.13 14.37
N ASP A 59 -25.58 10.34 15.36
CA ASP A 59 -25.38 10.70 16.76
C ASP A 59 -24.00 11.32 17.04
N GLY A 60 -23.11 11.34 16.04
CA GLY A 60 -21.73 11.81 16.17
C GLY A 60 -20.75 10.75 16.67
N GLU A 61 -21.18 9.49 16.82
CA GLU A 61 -20.30 8.37 17.20
C GLU A 61 -19.66 7.73 15.95
N GLY A 62 -18.50 7.11 16.14
CA GLY A 62 -17.81 6.40 15.06
C GLY A 62 -18.45 5.04 14.78
N GLU A 63 -19.03 4.86 13.59
CA GLU A 63 -19.53 3.59 13.09
C GLU A 63 -18.46 2.89 12.24
N TYR A 64 -18.34 1.57 12.37
CA TYR A 64 -17.45 0.75 11.54
C TYR A 64 -18.23 -0.41 10.94
N GLY A 65 -18.16 -0.56 9.62
CA GLY A 65 -18.86 -1.63 8.92
C GLY A 65 -18.63 -1.60 7.42
N ILE A 66 -19.18 -2.60 6.73
CA ILE A 66 -19.10 -2.68 5.28
C ILE A 66 -20.04 -1.66 4.67
N THR A 67 -19.51 -0.87 3.75
CA THR A 67 -20.26 0.15 3.01
C THR A 67 -19.90 0.09 1.53
N SER A 68 -20.81 0.59 0.70
CA SER A 68 -20.63 0.63 -0.75
C SER A 68 -20.09 1.99 -1.18
N THR A 69 -19.13 1.97 -2.10
CA THR A 69 -18.59 3.16 -2.78
C THR A 69 -18.71 2.96 -4.28
N ASP A 70 -19.46 3.85 -4.94
CA ASP A 70 -19.65 3.81 -6.38
C ASP A 70 -18.51 4.52 -7.10
N TYR A 71 -18.00 3.86 -8.13
CA TYR A 71 -17.04 4.41 -9.09
C TYR A 71 -17.80 4.69 -10.37
N ILE A 72 -17.75 5.93 -10.82
CA ILE A 72 -18.32 6.35 -12.10
C ILE A 72 -17.22 6.57 -13.13
N THR A 73 -17.57 6.49 -14.41
CA THR A 73 -16.59 6.61 -15.51
C THR A 73 -17.12 7.45 -16.66
N ASP A 74 -16.21 8.18 -17.30
CA ASP A 74 -16.40 8.78 -18.63
C ASP A 74 -15.76 7.93 -19.73
N LYS A 75 -15.53 6.63 -19.46
CA LYS A 75 -14.82 5.61 -20.27
C LYS A 75 -13.30 5.77 -20.33
N GLU A 76 -12.79 6.96 -20.00
CA GLU A 76 -11.35 7.22 -19.95
C GLU A 76 -10.83 7.05 -18.52
N ASN A 77 -11.50 7.68 -17.56
CA ASN A 77 -11.09 7.72 -16.16
C ASN A 77 -12.17 7.16 -15.23
N LEU A 78 -11.75 6.76 -14.03
CA LEU A 78 -12.65 6.41 -12.93
C LEU A 78 -12.68 7.57 -11.93
N TYR A 79 -13.84 7.78 -11.31
CA TYR A 79 -14.07 8.83 -10.34
C TYR A 79 -14.86 8.30 -9.16
N VAL A 80 -14.49 8.75 -7.96
CA VAL A 80 -15.19 8.48 -6.71
C VAL A 80 -15.57 9.79 -6.04
N GLU A 81 -16.69 9.81 -5.34
CA GLU A 81 -17.12 11.00 -4.60
C GLU A 81 -16.06 11.35 -3.54
N MET A 82 -15.71 12.64 -3.44
CA MET A 82 -14.75 13.11 -2.45
C MET A 82 -15.43 13.28 -1.08
N TRP A 83 -14.78 12.74 -0.05
CA TRP A 83 -15.24 12.83 1.35
C TRP A 83 -14.20 13.50 2.23
N GLU A 84 -14.66 14.31 3.19
CA GLU A 84 -13.79 14.86 4.22
C GLU A 84 -13.52 13.79 5.28
N ARG A 85 -12.25 13.65 5.65
CA ARG A 85 -11.78 12.56 6.49
C ARG A 85 -10.84 13.06 7.59
N GLN A 86 -10.88 12.39 8.74
CA GLN A 86 -9.86 12.48 9.78
C GLN A 86 -9.21 11.11 9.97
N GLY A 87 -8.03 10.93 9.39
CA GLY A 87 -7.44 9.59 9.26
C GLY A 87 -8.34 8.68 8.42
N ALA A 88 -8.68 7.50 8.94
CA ALA A 88 -9.59 6.56 8.27
C ALA A 88 -11.08 6.92 8.42
N LEU A 89 -11.43 7.84 9.34
CA LEU A 89 -12.83 8.19 9.64
C LEU A 89 -13.38 9.15 8.59
N ILE A 90 -14.46 8.74 7.91
CA ILE A 90 -15.25 9.59 7.01
C ILE A 90 -16.19 10.46 7.84
N LEU A 91 -16.06 11.78 7.70
CA LEU A 91 -16.83 12.75 8.48
C LEU A 91 -18.11 13.17 7.75
N ARG A 92 -17.95 13.66 6.51
CA ARG A 92 -19.05 14.18 5.68
C ARG A 92 -18.62 14.29 4.23
N LYS A 93 -19.58 14.55 3.34
CA LYS A 93 -19.30 14.92 1.96
C LYS A 93 -18.40 16.16 1.91
N SER A 94 -17.42 16.15 1.01
CA SER A 94 -16.53 17.29 0.85
C SER A 94 -17.26 18.49 0.25
N VAL A 95 -16.88 19.68 0.71
CA VAL A 95 -17.30 20.95 0.15
C VAL A 95 -16.11 21.67 -0.50
N ARG A 96 -16.39 22.80 -1.14
CA ARG A 96 -15.39 23.66 -1.79
C ARG A 96 -14.14 23.89 -0.92
N ASP A 97 -14.34 24.27 0.34
CA ASP A 97 -13.26 24.66 1.23
C ASP A 97 -12.36 23.47 1.61
N ASP A 98 -12.92 22.25 1.66
CA ASP A 98 -12.15 21.03 1.91
C ASP A 98 -11.20 20.75 0.73
N LEU A 99 -11.68 20.93 -0.51
CA LEU A 99 -10.87 20.81 -1.71
C LEU A 99 -9.80 21.90 -1.78
N GLU A 100 -10.15 23.15 -1.48
CA GLU A 100 -9.19 24.28 -1.45
C GLU A 100 -8.05 24.01 -0.45
N LYS A 101 -8.39 23.52 0.75
CA LYS A 101 -7.42 23.11 1.76
C LYS A 101 -6.54 21.97 1.27
N LYS A 102 -7.11 20.94 0.63
CA LYS A 102 -6.36 19.79 0.10
C LYS A 102 -5.37 20.21 -0.99
N ILE A 103 -5.79 21.05 -1.94
CA ILE A 103 -4.91 21.58 -3.01
C ILE A 103 -3.75 22.38 -2.40
N ASN A 104 -4.05 23.29 -1.47
CA ASN A 104 -3.03 24.12 -0.83
C ASN A 104 -2.04 23.30 0.01
N HIS A 105 -2.50 22.22 0.64
CA HIS A 105 -1.64 21.29 1.35
C HIS A 105 -0.67 20.56 0.42
N GLU A 106 -1.15 20.07 -0.74
CA GLU A 106 -0.29 19.40 -1.73
C GLU A 106 0.71 20.36 -2.37
N LEU A 107 0.30 21.60 -2.69
CA LEU A 107 1.22 22.64 -3.15
C LEU A 107 2.30 22.97 -2.12
N TYR A 108 1.94 22.97 -0.83
CA TYR A 108 2.90 23.20 0.24
C TYR A 108 3.89 22.04 0.41
N LYS A 109 3.44 20.78 0.31
CA LYS A 109 4.36 19.63 0.28
C LYS A 109 5.29 19.67 -0.92
N GLY A 110 4.78 20.12 -2.06
CA GLY A 110 5.54 20.31 -3.29
C GLY A 110 6.44 21.55 -3.32
N SER A 111 6.53 22.35 -2.24
CA SER A 111 7.07 23.73 -2.19
C SER A 111 8.55 23.96 -2.54
N SER A 112 9.19 23.04 -3.25
CA SER A 112 10.52 23.18 -3.85
C SER A 112 10.45 23.54 -5.34
N PHE A 113 9.48 24.35 -5.76
CA PHE A 113 9.38 24.77 -7.15
C PHE A 113 10.44 25.84 -7.46
N HIS A 114 11.26 25.58 -8.49
CA HIS A 114 12.34 26.50 -8.90
C HIS A 114 11.85 27.64 -9.81
N SER A 115 10.58 27.61 -10.22
CA SER A 115 9.96 28.62 -11.06
C SER A 115 8.45 28.71 -10.81
N LYS A 116 7.83 29.83 -11.23
CA LYS A 116 6.38 29.99 -11.19
C LYS A 116 5.70 28.98 -12.11
N GLU A 117 6.30 28.74 -13.28
CA GLU A 117 5.82 27.81 -14.29
C GLU A 117 5.70 26.39 -13.73
N ASP A 118 6.69 25.91 -12.98
CA ASP A 118 6.65 24.59 -12.34
C ASP A 118 5.52 24.50 -11.31
N ALA A 119 5.35 25.54 -10.48
CA ALA A 119 4.28 25.58 -9.49
C ALA A 119 2.89 25.61 -10.14
N MET A 120 2.73 26.36 -11.25
CA MET A 120 1.49 26.42 -12.02
C MET A 120 1.18 25.10 -12.71
N LYS A 121 2.19 24.42 -13.26
CA LYS A 121 2.04 23.09 -13.86
C LYS A 121 1.60 22.06 -12.82
N PHE A 122 2.23 22.06 -11.65
CA PHE A 122 1.82 21.17 -10.55
C PHE A 122 0.39 21.47 -10.07
N LEU A 123 0.01 22.75 -9.97
CA LEU A 123 -1.37 23.14 -9.68
C LEU A 123 -2.34 22.58 -10.72
N GLU A 124 -2.03 22.70 -12.02
CA GLU A 124 -2.86 22.15 -13.09
C GLU A 124 -2.99 20.62 -12.99
N GLU A 125 -1.89 19.91 -12.77
CA GLU A 125 -1.87 18.45 -12.59
C GLU A 125 -2.68 18.01 -11.35
N THR A 126 -2.60 18.77 -10.27
CA THR A 126 -3.38 18.57 -9.04
C THR A 126 -4.86 18.80 -9.30
N MET A 127 -5.21 19.90 -9.96
CA MET A 127 -6.60 20.23 -10.32
C MET A 127 -7.23 19.18 -11.24
N ASN A 128 -6.44 18.60 -12.14
CA ASN A 128 -6.89 17.53 -13.05
C ASN A 128 -7.22 16.21 -12.33
N GLN A 129 -6.88 16.06 -11.04
CA GLN A 129 -7.35 14.93 -10.24
C GLN A 129 -8.81 15.11 -9.76
N TYR A 130 -9.42 16.27 -9.94
CA TYR A 130 -10.76 16.55 -9.44
C TYR A 130 -11.70 17.00 -10.54
N ILE A 131 -12.98 16.75 -10.34
CA ILE A 131 -14.05 17.23 -11.22
C ILE A 131 -15.31 17.50 -10.40
N MET A 132 -16.09 18.50 -10.82
CA MET A 132 -17.42 18.73 -10.27
C MET A 132 -18.47 18.10 -11.19
N ILE A 133 -19.38 17.32 -10.63
CA ILE A 133 -20.47 16.68 -11.37
C ILE A 133 -21.77 17.01 -10.64
N ASP A 134 -22.63 17.78 -11.30
CA ASP A 134 -23.90 18.28 -10.75
C ASP A 134 -23.77 18.84 -9.31
N GLY A 135 -22.72 19.63 -9.07
CA GLY A 135 -22.45 20.27 -7.77
C GLY A 135 -21.75 19.39 -6.72
N VAL A 136 -21.45 18.13 -7.04
CA VAL A 136 -20.70 17.20 -6.17
C VAL A 136 -19.26 17.10 -6.64
N ILE A 137 -18.29 17.12 -5.72
CA ILE A 137 -16.87 17.00 -6.04
C ILE A 137 -16.50 15.52 -6.09
N TYR A 138 -15.90 15.11 -7.20
CA TYR A 138 -15.33 13.78 -7.40
C TYR A 138 -13.81 13.89 -7.53
N GLU A 139 -13.11 12.88 -7.03
CA GLU A 139 -11.69 12.67 -7.26
C GLU A 139 -11.47 11.52 -8.24
N ARG A 140 -10.46 11.66 -9.09
CA ARG A 140 -10.04 10.64 -10.02
C ARG A 140 -9.42 9.49 -9.23
N ALA A 141 -9.92 8.28 -9.48
CA ALA A 141 -9.47 7.07 -8.83
C ALA A 141 -8.70 6.18 -9.81
N SER A 142 -7.70 5.48 -9.29
CA SER A 142 -7.10 4.33 -9.99
C SER A 142 -8.04 3.14 -9.94
N GLU A 143 -7.82 2.16 -10.81
CA GLU A 143 -8.60 0.92 -10.84
C GLU A 143 -8.43 0.13 -9.52
N PRO A 144 -9.53 -0.17 -8.79
CA PRO A 144 -9.46 -1.00 -7.60
C PRO A 144 -9.15 -2.44 -7.97
N ARG A 145 -8.36 -3.10 -7.13
CA ARG A 145 -7.94 -4.50 -7.30
C ARG A 145 -7.85 -5.20 -5.95
N TYR A 146 -7.89 -6.52 -5.95
CA TYR A 146 -7.72 -7.28 -4.73
C TYR A 146 -6.24 -7.52 -4.45
N ALA A 147 -5.85 -7.42 -3.18
CA ALA A 147 -4.52 -7.72 -2.68
C ALA A 147 -4.62 -8.69 -1.49
N ILE A 148 -4.03 -9.87 -1.60
CA ILE A 148 -3.89 -10.81 -0.49
C ILE A 148 -2.70 -10.39 0.37
N VAL A 149 -2.92 -10.30 1.67
CA VAL A 149 -1.91 -9.88 2.66
C VAL A 149 -1.90 -10.88 3.80
N THR A 150 -0.69 -11.30 4.20
CA THR A 150 -0.45 -12.14 5.37
C THR A 150 0.14 -11.30 6.49
N PHE A 151 -0.19 -11.64 7.72
CA PHE A 151 0.32 -10.99 8.92
C PHE A 151 0.86 -12.03 9.89
N GLY A 152 1.96 -11.70 10.55
CA GLY A 152 2.57 -12.53 11.59
C GLY A 152 3.07 -13.89 11.09
N LEU A 153 3.12 -14.85 12.02
CA LEU A 153 3.84 -16.12 11.87
C LEU A 153 2.95 -17.30 11.44
N GLY A 154 1.73 -17.02 10.98
CA GLY A 154 0.75 -18.06 10.68
C GLY A 154 0.19 -18.72 11.94
N HIS A 155 -0.50 -19.84 11.78
CA HIS A 155 -1.12 -20.63 12.85
C HIS A 155 -2.06 -19.79 13.72
N ASN A 156 -2.80 -18.86 13.10
CA ASN A 156 -3.67 -17.86 13.74
C ASN A 156 -2.93 -16.75 14.52
N HIS A 157 -1.63 -16.56 14.30
CA HIS A 157 -0.88 -15.40 14.77
C HIS A 157 -0.73 -14.36 13.66
N GLY A 158 -1.63 -13.35 13.66
CA GLY A 158 -1.73 -12.32 12.64
C GLY A 158 -2.82 -12.67 11.63
N GLY A 159 -2.56 -13.67 10.78
CA GLY A 159 -3.56 -14.29 9.90
C GLY A 159 -3.37 -14.01 8.41
N THR A 160 -4.34 -14.44 7.62
CA THR A 160 -4.41 -14.26 6.17
C THR A 160 -5.66 -13.47 5.80
N GLY A 161 -5.51 -12.39 5.03
CA GLY A 161 -6.63 -11.56 4.59
C GLY A 161 -6.46 -11.07 3.17
N TYR A 162 -7.49 -10.38 2.67
CA TYR A 162 -7.38 -9.63 1.44
C TYR A 162 -8.06 -8.26 1.61
N PHE A 163 -7.59 -7.30 0.82
CA PHE A 163 -8.06 -5.92 0.81
C PHE A 163 -8.35 -5.48 -0.62
N ILE A 164 -9.15 -4.43 -0.77
CA ILE A 164 -9.36 -3.75 -2.05
C ILE A 164 -8.47 -2.52 -2.06
N GLU A 165 -7.49 -2.51 -2.97
CA GLU A 165 -6.46 -1.48 -3.06
C GLU A 165 -6.49 -0.80 -4.43
N ASN A 166 -6.05 0.46 -4.47
CA ASN A 166 -5.97 1.24 -5.72
C ASN A 166 -4.52 1.38 -6.22
N PHE A 167 -3.56 0.71 -5.59
CA PHE A 167 -2.13 0.76 -5.88
C PHE A 167 -1.45 -0.60 -5.67
N TYR A 168 -0.19 -0.72 -6.11
CA TYR A 168 0.64 -1.88 -5.82
C TYR A 168 1.60 -1.58 -4.68
N ASN A 169 1.60 -2.42 -3.65
CA ASN A 169 2.62 -2.44 -2.61
C ASN A 169 3.86 -3.21 -3.12
N PRO A 170 5.05 -2.59 -3.16
CA PRO A 170 6.28 -3.22 -3.67
C PRO A 170 6.75 -4.42 -2.85
N ASN A 171 6.27 -4.59 -1.61
CA ASN A 171 6.62 -5.73 -0.76
C ASN A 171 5.83 -6.98 -1.11
N ILE A 172 4.67 -6.85 -1.77
CA ILE A 172 3.75 -7.95 -2.05
C ILE A 172 3.98 -8.44 -3.48
N SER A 173 4.11 -9.76 -3.66
CA SER A 173 4.23 -10.38 -4.97
C SER A 173 3.00 -10.15 -5.85
N LYS A 174 3.20 -9.95 -7.15
CA LYS A 174 2.12 -9.91 -8.16
C LYS A 174 1.18 -11.12 -8.10
N ASN A 175 1.67 -12.27 -7.62
CA ASN A 175 0.85 -13.49 -7.48
C ASN A 175 -0.26 -13.35 -6.43
N ASN A 176 -0.20 -12.32 -5.58
CA ASN A 176 -1.19 -12.00 -4.57
C ASN A 176 -2.10 -10.82 -4.98
N TYR A 177 -2.00 -10.35 -6.23
CA TYR A 177 -2.87 -9.32 -6.79
C TYR A 177 -3.76 -9.88 -7.89
N PHE A 178 -5.03 -9.46 -7.87
CA PHE A 178 -6.05 -9.88 -8.80
C PHE A 178 -6.88 -8.67 -9.20
N ASN A 179 -7.21 -8.53 -10.48
CA ASN A 179 -8.06 -7.40 -10.90
C ASN A 179 -9.52 -7.61 -10.44
N ALA A 180 -10.36 -6.60 -10.65
CA ALA A 180 -11.77 -6.63 -10.21
C ALA A 180 -12.61 -7.79 -10.78
N LEU A 181 -12.19 -8.40 -11.90
CA LEU A 181 -12.89 -9.53 -12.54
C LEU A 181 -12.46 -10.89 -11.97
N GLU A 182 -11.46 -10.93 -11.09
CA GLU A 182 -10.80 -12.17 -10.65
C GLU A 182 -11.07 -12.52 -9.19
N PHE A 183 -12.24 -12.13 -8.66
CA PHE A 183 -12.61 -12.37 -7.27
C PHE A 183 -12.52 -13.85 -6.86
N ASP A 184 -13.01 -14.77 -7.69
CA ASP A 184 -13.00 -16.20 -7.35
C ASP A 184 -11.57 -16.77 -7.32
N LYS A 185 -10.69 -16.34 -8.24
CA LYS A 185 -9.28 -16.74 -8.24
C LYS A 185 -8.54 -16.19 -7.02
N MET A 186 -8.82 -14.94 -6.66
CA MET A 186 -8.28 -14.34 -5.45
C MET A 186 -8.71 -15.13 -4.22
N LYS A 187 -10.01 -15.47 -4.12
CA LYS A 187 -10.56 -16.21 -3.00
C LYS A 187 -9.94 -17.60 -2.87
N GLU A 188 -9.79 -18.32 -3.98
CA GLU A 188 -9.11 -19.61 -4.03
C GLU A 188 -7.68 -19.51 -3.51
N ARG A 189 -6.91 -18.55 -4.02
CA ARG A 189 -5.52 -18.32 -3.59
C ARG A 189 -5.42 -17.90 -2.12
N ALA A 190 -6.32 -17.06 -1.63
CA ALA A 190 -6.35 -16.63 -0.24
C ALA A 190 -6.63 -17.81 0.70
N LEU A 191 -7.54 -18.71 0.32
CA LEU A 191 -7.82 -19.93 1.06
C LEU A 191 -6.66 -20.91 1.04
N GLU A 192 -5.97 -21.06 -0.10
CA GLU A 192 -4.76 -21.87 -0.21
C GLU A 192 -3.69 -21.37 0.78
N ILE A 193 -3.39 -20.06 0.77
CA ILE A 193 -2.42 -19.45 1.68
C ILE A 193 -2.84 -19.65 3.15
N ALA A 194 -4.10 -19.37 3.48
CA ALA A 194 -4.60 -19.53 4.85
C ALA A 194 -4.47 -20.97 5.35
N ASN A 195 -4.75 -21.96 4.49
CA ASN A 195 -4.57 -23.37 4.83
C ASN A 195 -3.09 -23.72 5.04
N SER A 196 -2.21 -23.34 4.12
CA SER A 196 -0.77 -23.62 4.22
C SER A 196 -0.14 -23.00 5.48
N ARG A 197 -0.58 -21.79 5.85
CA ARG A 197 -0.12 -21.12 7.08
C ARG A 197 -0.75 -21.66 8.35
N GLY A 198 -1.77 -22.50 8.29
CA GLY A 198 -2.54 -22.93 9.46
C GLY A 198 -3.43 -21.82 10.07
N ASP A 199 -3.78 -20.79 9.31
CA ASP A 199 -4.66 -19.68 9.71
C ASP A 199 -6.15 -20.10 9.65
N THR A 200 -6.50 -21.13 10.43
CA THR A 200 -7.82 -21.77 10.39
C THR A 200 -8.98 -20.84 10.73
N LYS A 201 -8.76 -19.79 11.53
CA LYS A 201 -9.78 -18.79 11.87
C LYS A 201 -10.14 -17.88 10.70
N ASP A 202 -9.27 -17.76 9.70
CA ASP A 202 -9.49 -16.88 8.56
C ASP A 202 -10.24 -17.56 7.42
N ILE A 203 -10.25 -18.89 7.35
CA ILE A 203 -10.90 -19.67 6.28
C ILE A 203 -12.38 -19.28 6.15
N SER A 204 -13.15 -19.37 7.24
CA SER A 204 -14.58 -19.00 7.22
C SER A 204 -14.78 -17.51 6.91
N ARG A 205 -13.91 -16.63 7.44
CA ARG A 205 -13.97 -15.19 7.17
C ARG A 205 -13.77 -14.88 5.69
N ILE A 206 -12.84 -15.56 5.03
CA ILE A 206 -12.59 -15.42 3.59
C ILE A 206 -13.75 -16.03 2.78
N GLN A 207 -14.27 -17.19 3.20
CA GLN A 207 -15.38 -17.86 2.53
C GLN A 207 -16.68 -17.05 2.54
N GLU A 208 -16.98 -16.39 3.66
CA GLU A 208 -18.22 -15.65 3.90
C GLU A 208 -18.08 -14.14 3.67
N SER A 209 -16.90 -13.70 3.23
CA SER A 209 -16.60 -12.28 3.09
C SER A 209 -17.58 -11.57 2.17
N ARG A 210 -18.03 -10.39 2.62
CA ARG A 210 -18.84 -9.45 1.84
C ARG A 210 -18.01 -8.33 1.22
N VAL A 211 -16.69 -8.32 1.44
CA VAL A 211 -15.77 -7.37 0.81
C VAL A 211 -15.55 -7.78 -0.64
N LYS A 212 -16.07 -7.00 -1.58
CA LYS A 212 -16.04 -7.34 -3.02
C LYS A 212 -16.19 -6.10 -3.91
N ILE A 213 -15.71 -6.23 -5.14
CA ILE A 213 -15.92 -5.26 -6.22
C ILE A 213 -17.01 -5.83 -7.11
N GLU A 214 -18.14 -5.13 -7.22
CA GLU A 214 -19.16 -5.42 -8.22
C GLU A 214 -18.83 -4.64 -9.49
N VAL A 215 -18.65 -5.36 -10.60
CA VAL A 215 -18.29 -4.76 -11.88
C VAL A 215 -19.54 -4.60 -12.74
N HIS A 216 -19.86 -3.34 -13.07
CA HIS A 216 -20.99 -2.97 -13.93
C HIS A 216 -20.55 -2.72 -15.38
N ASP A 217 -19.33 -2.18 -15.57
CA ASP A 217 -18.71 -2.00 -16.88
C ASP A 217 -17.33 -2.70 -16.93
N PRO A 218 -17.25 -3.92 -17.49
CA PRO A 218 -15.98 -4.64 -17.59
C PRO A 218 -14.94 -3.96 -18.50
N SER A 219 -15.37 -3.08 -19.43
CA SER A 219 -14.47 -2.46 -20.40
C SER A 219 -13.50 -1.45 -19.80
N VAL A 220 -13.79 -0.98 -18.59
CA VAL A 220 -12.91 -0.08 -17.82
C VAL A 220 -11.86 -0.82 -16.99
N ILE A 221 -11.93 -2.15 -16.89
CA ILE A 221 -10.93 -2.95 -16.17
C ILE A 221 -9.77 -3.24 -17.12
N LYS A 222 -8.64 -2.55 -16.93
CA LYS A 222 -7.46 -2.65 -17.78
C LYS A 222 -6.24 -3.15 -17.02
N CYS A 223 -6.22 -3.03 -15.69
CA CYS A 223 -5.10 -3.46 -14.87
C CYS A 223 -4.80 -4.95 -15.03
N ASN A 224 -3.51 -5.25 -15.19
CA ASN A 224 -2.97 -6.60 -15.27
C ASN A 224 -1.80 -6.74 -14.28
N PRO A 225 -2.08 -7.16 -13.03
CA PRO A 225 -1.05 -7.29 -12.01
C PRO A 225 0.13 -8.18 -12.43
N GLN A 226 -0.15 -9.22 -13.22
CA GLN A 226 0.88 -10.16 -13.67
C GLN A 226 1.92 -9.55 -14.63
N LYS A 227 1.54 -8.46 -15.33
CA LYS A 227 2.41 -7.72 -16.24
C LYS A 227 2.95 -6.42 -15.63
N GLU A 228 2.16 -5.76 -14.80
CA GLU A 228 2.44 -4.43 -14.28
C GLU A 228 3.24 -4.45 -12.97
N HIS A 229 3.15 -5.54 -12.19
CA HIS A 229 3.75 -5.61 -10.86
C HIS A 229 4.88 -6.64 -10.76
N GLY A 230 5.78 -6.41 -9.79
CA GLY A 230 6.95 -7.23 -9.53
C GLY A 230 6.68 -8.44 -8.63
N PHE A 231 7.72 -9.17 -8.30
CA PHE A 231 7.64 -10.36 -7.43
C PHE A 231 7.60 -10.04 -5.93
N GLY A 232 7.50 -8.76 -5.56
CA GLY A 232 7.53 -8.36 -4.16
C GLY A 232 8.95 -8.28 -3.62
N ASP A 233 9.06 -8.22 -2.30
CA ASP A 233 10.35 -8.24 -1.62
C ASP A 233 10.85 -9.70 -1.48
N PRO A 234 12.04 -10.06 -2.01
CA PRO A 234 12.55 -11.42 -1.97
C PRO A 234 12.77 -11.97 -0.56
N PHE A 235 13.17 -11.11 0.39
CA PHE A 235 13.38 -11.53 1.76
C PHE A 235 12.05 -11.87 2.43
N LEU A 236 11.05 -11.01 2.33
CA LEU A 236 9.72 -11.27 2.87
C LEU A 236 9.08 -12.51 2.26
N ASN A 237 9.23 -12.73 0.95
CA ASN A 237 8.79 -13.97 0.32
C ASN A 237 9.47 -15.21 0.92
N SER A 238 10.78 -15.12 1.20
CA SER A 238 11.50 -16.23 1.82
C SER A 238 11.07 -16.51 3.26
N LEU A 239 10.65 -15.49 4.01
CA LEU A 239 10.06 -15.66 5.34
C LEU A 239 8.68 -16.32 5.23
N GLU A 240 7.89 -15.89 4.25
CA GLU A 240 6.56 -16.44 3.98
C GLU A 240 6.64 -17.93 3.62
N ASP A 241 7.64 -18.35 2.83
CA ASP A 241 7.88 -19.76 2.51
C ASP A 241 8.19 -20.59 3.77
N VAL A 242 9.00 -20.06 4.68
CA VAL A 242 9.30 -20.70 5.97
C VAL A 242 8.04 -20.84 6.82
N ILE A 243 7.21 -19.80 6.88
CA ILE A 243 5.97 -19.81 7.66
C ILE A 243 4.99 -20.83 7.08
N GLN A 244 4.76 -20.84 5.77
CA GLN A 244 3.87 -21.81 5.12
C GLN A 244 4.36 -23.26 5.22
N GLY A 245 5.68 -23.47 5.33
CA GLY A 245 6.27 -24.80 5.51
C GLY A 245 6.29 -25.28 6.97
N SER A 246 5.91 -24.46 7.93
CA SER A 246 6.02 -24.78 9.35
C SER A 246 4.78 -25.52 9.88
N PRO A 247 4.94 -26.50 10.78
CA PRO A 247 3.81 -27.23 11.36
C PRO A 247 3.09 -26.46 12.48
N ASP A 248 3.78 -25.52 13.13
CA ASP A 248 3.27 -24.73 14.23
C ASP A 248 3.99 -23.38 14.37
N ILE A 249 3.40 -22.51 15.20
CA ILE A 249 3.88 -21.14 15.45
C ILE A 249 5.31 -21.07 16.01
N LEU A 250 5.73 -22.05 16.83
CA LEU A 250 7.05 -22.04 17.44
C LEU A 250 8.11 -22.33 16.37
N THR A 251 7.86 -23.33 15.53
CA THR A 251 8.75 -23.68 14.42
C THR A 251 8.80 -22.56 13.38
N ALA A 252 7.67 -21.94 13.04
CA ALA A 252 7.62 -20.76 12.17
C ALA A 252 8.45 -19.61 12.73
N GLY A 253 8.30 -19.31 14.04
CA GLY A 253 9.07 -18.27 14.71
C GLY A 253 10.58 -18.54 14.70
N LEU A 254 11.00 -19.77 15.04
CA LEU A 254 12.41 -20.18 15.00
C LEU A 254 12.98 -20.09 13.59
N GLY A 255 12.24 -20.56 12.58
CA GLY A 255 12.65 -20.50 11.18
C GLY A 255 12.82 -19.07 10.67
N VAL A 256 11.88 -18.17 11.00
CA VAL A 256 11.97 -16.74 10.65
C VAL A 256 13.19 -16.09 11.32
N MET A 257 13.43 -16.40 12.61
CA MET A 257 14.62 -15.89 13.32
C MET A 257 15.92 -16.39 12.67
N ALA A 258 16.00 -17.69 12.34
CA ALA A 258 17.17 -18.26 11.68
C ALA A 258 17.40 -17.67 10.28
N LYS A 259 16.33 -17.47 9.50
CA LYS A 259 16.41 -16.88 8.15
C LYS A 259 16.88 -15.42 8.22
N THR A 260 16.36 -14.66 9.18
CA THR A 260 16.77 -13.27 9.43
C THR A 260 18.23 -13.20 9.89
N ALA A 261 18.66 -14.13 10.75
CA ALA A 261 20.05 -14.25 11.20
C ALA A 261 21.03 -14.45 10.05
N GLY A 262 20.67 -15.32 9.10
CA GLY A 262 21.52 -15.65 7.96
C GLY A 262 21.86 -14.44 7.11
N ILE A 263 20.89 -13.54 6.90
CA ILE A 263 21.10 -12.31 6.12
C ILE A 263 22.05 -11.34 6.83
N ILE A 264 21.91 -11.21 8.16
CA ILE A 264 22.82 -10.38 8.96
C ILE A 264 24.26 -10.90 8.88
N LYS A 265 24.46 -12.22 8.78
CA LYS A 265 25.80 -12.81 8.60
C LYS A 265 26.39 -12.56 7.21
N ASP A 266 25.56 -12.56 6.16
CA ASP A 266 25.99 -12.33 4.77
C ASP A 266 26.26 -10.84 4.46
N GLU A 267 25.53 -9.91 5.09
CA GLU A 267 25.78 -8.47 5.04
C GLU A 267 26.64 -8.02 6.24
N ASN A 268 27.96 -8.22 6.16
CA ASN A 268 28.98 -7.68 7.08
C ASN A 268 28.47 -7.33 8.50
N MET A 269 28.25 -8.36 9.33
CA MET A 269 27.99 -8.22 10.78
C MET A 269 28.92 -7.21 11.49
N MET A 270 30.14 -6.99 10.97
CA MET A 270 31.10 -6.02 11.49
C MET A 270 30.71 -4.55 11.26
N GLU A 271 30.03 -4.20 10.17
CA GLU A 271 29.64 -2.79 9.92
C GLU A 271 28.45 -2.36 10.80
N MET A 272 27.52 -3.26 11.12
CA MET A 272 26.43 -2.98 12.08
C MET A 272 26.92 -2.93 13.53
N ALA A 273 27.86 -3.80 13.92
CA ALA A 273 28.38 -3.88 15.28
C ALA A 273 28.95 -2.54 15.77
N ASP A 274 29.58 -1.76 14.88
CA ASP A 274 30.17 -0.46 15.21
C ASP A 274 29.14 0.62 15.59
N SER A 275 27.87 0.45 15.18
CA SER A 275 26.78 1.38 15.50
C SER A 275 25.97 1.02 16.76
N LEU A 276 26.20 -0.17 17.33
CA LEU A 276 25.42 -0.74 18.42
C LEU A 276 26.12 -0.59 19.79
N GLY A 277 25.30 -0.40 20.82
CA GLY A 277 25.74 -0.37 22.22
C GLY A 277 26.20 -1.74 22.72
N ALA A 278 26.94 -1.77 23.83
CA ALA A 278 27.61 -2.98 24.33
C ALA A 278 26.67 -4.17 24.63
N ASN A 279 25.42 -3.90 25.01
CA ASN A 279 24.44 -4.96 25.28
C ASN A 279 23.89 -5.58 23.98
N GLU A 280 23.68 -4.78 22.94
CA GLU A 280 23.16 -5.25 21.65
C GLU A 280 24.22 -6.10 20.92
N ARG A 281 25.51 -5.72 21.03
CA ARG A 281 26.63 -6.55 20.56
C ARG A 281 26.68 -7.91 21.24
N LYS A 282 26.53 -7.94 22.57
CA LYS A 282 26.59 -9.20 23.32
C LYS A 282 25.44 -10.15 22.95
N VAL A 283 24.26 -9.62 22.68
CA VAL A 283 23.12 -10.41 22.20
C VAL A 283 23.38 -10.96 20.81
N LEU A 284 23.93 -10.15 19.90
CA LEU A 284 24.33 -10.56 18.55
C LEU A 284 25.43 -11.64 18.56
N GLU A 285 26.45 -11.49 19.42
CA GLU A 285 27.53 -12.47 19.60
C GLU A 285 26.98 -13.81 20.13
N THR A 286 26.17 -13.77 21.20
CA THR A 286 25.54 -14.98 21.77
C THR A 286 24.66 -15.70 20.75
N PHE A 287 23.96 -14.94 19.92
CA PHE A 287 23.10 -15.47 18.86
C PHE A 287 23.93 -16.05 17.70
N ALA A 288 25.03 -15.40 17.31
CA ALA A 288 25.93 -15.88 16.28
C ALA A 288 26.60 -17.20 16.67
N GLU A 289 27.04 -17.33 17.94
CA GLU A 289 27.58 -18.54 18.55
C GLU A 289 26.53 -19.67 18.56
N SER A 290 25.29 -19.36 18.95
CA SER A 290 24.19 -20.33 18.96
C SER A 290 23.87 -20.87 17.56
N MET A 291 23.98 -20.02 16.54
CA MET A 291 23.78 -20.39 15.13
C MET A 291 24.94 -21.21 14.55
N GLU A 292 26.18 -21.02 15.03
CA GLU A 292 27.31 -21.88 14.65
C GLU A 292 27.15 -23.29 15.21
N ILE A 293 26.72 -23.41 16.47
CA ILE A 293 26.43 -24.70 17.12
C ILE A 293 25.35 -25.48 16.33
N LEU A 294 24.28 -24.80 15.89
CA LEU A 294 23.21 -25.41 15.11
C LEU A 294 23.64 -25.86 13.70
N ASN A 295 24.65 -25.22 13.11
CA ASN A 295 25.19 -25.61 11.81
C ASN A 295 26.18 -26.77 11.92
N ASP A 296 26.98 -26.84 12.99
CA ASP A 296 27.88 -27.98 13.26
C ASP A 296 27.10 -29.28 13.56
N GLU A 297 25.96 -29.19 14.26
CA GLU A 297 25.11 -30.36 14.51
C GLU A 297 24.44 -30.91 13.23
N ASN A 298 24.13 -30.04 12.25
CA ASN A 298 23.61 -30.47 10.95
C ASN A 298 24.69 -31.11 10.05
N LEU A 299 25.98 -30.78 10.25
CA LEU A 299 27.08 -31.49 9.59
C LEU A 299 27.36 -32.86 10.21
N GLN A 300 27.06 -33.05 11.51
CA GLN A 300 27.27 -34.34 12.19
C GLN A 300 26.11 -35.33 12.05
N ASN A 301 24.88 -34.88 11.80
CA ASN A 301 23.71 -35.75 11.62
C ASN A 301 23.41 -36.12 10.16
N GLY A 302 24.38 -35.97 9.26
CA GLY A 302 24.38 -36.61 7.94
C GLY A 302 24.41 -38.12 8.09
N LEU A 303 23.21 -38.71 8.21
CA LEU A 303 22.87 -40.13 8.11
C LEU A 303 23.92 -40.97 7.35
N GLN A 304 24.79 -41.65 8.11
CA GLN A 304 25.29 -42.96 7.69
C GLN A 304 24.11 -43.93 7.72
N ILE A 305 23.46 -44.10 6.57
CA ILE A 305 22.68 -45.30 6.31
C ILE A 305 23.70 -46.35 5.90
N GLU A 306 24.06 -47.26 6.81
CA GLU A 306 24.76 -48.49 6.46
C GLU A 306 23.87 -49.28 5.49
N GLU A 307 24.32 -49.40 4.25
CA GLU A 307 23.87 -50.43 3.32
C GLU A 307 24.46 -51.76 3.81
N ASP A 308 23.67 -52.56 4.52
CA ASP A 308 23.89 -54.00 4.65
C ASP A 308 22.54 -54.72 4.77
N TYR A 309 21.87 -54.87 3.62
CA TYR A 309 20.88 -55.92 3.39
C TYR A 309 21.55 -57.00 2.53
N GLU A 310 22.21 -57.97 3.18
CA GLU A 310 22.46 -59.26 2.54
C GLU A 310 21.21 -60.13 2.71
N MET A 311 20.67 -60.57 1.56
CA MET A 311 19.65 -61.59 1.48
C MET A 311 20.27 -62.97 1.70
N ASP A 312 19.72 -63.72 2.67
CA ASP A 312 19.38 -65.15 2.55
C ASP A 312 18.40 -65.55 3.67
#